data_AF-A0AAE3E957-F1
#
_entry.id   AF-A0AAE3E957-F1
#
_cell.length_a   1.000
_cell.length_b   1.000
_cell.length_c   1.000
_cell.angle_alpha   90.00
_cell.angle_beta   90.00
_cell.angle_gamma   90.00
#
_symmetry.space_group_name_H-M   'P 1'
#
loop_
_entity.id
_entity.type
_entity.pdbx_description
1 polymer ?
#
loop_
_entity_poly.entity_id
_entity_poly.type
_entity_poly.pdbx_seq_one_letter_code
_entity_poly.pdbx_strand_id
1 'polypeptide(L)'
;MKKLSLVILNKAVALYQKLMSISLFEFLVDIERLFIEANRIVDDHGFMVLYFRPQQRDWVSDLNKLKDFGRRHGFEPLLTISAGIVDPSMRALASAAWTFKNDVCFIFLKLQECERRWYEGEVDIDELVFLAATSAATDQGNPFVITRFNQEFQSQLRRTGLMRLAHPMYEDKIRRTLDRFTTRNGAQYRLTGLSPYTLMNREMNAEIRLREFAPVVIEELTANGEGFTFEEYVIHLASYMENGSREIINQLHTANRLIPELLNVYAVEDPERGEFFARTTVNTKRDVNGREHLCAMDPADFERLIADYFLQRGFVRAEVIGHSGDRGVDVLATNTQGELELIQCKRYRSGNNIGSTPIQRVDSYMRSRHASRAWVITTSDFTPDGRDEARITNVIIMNGQDLLQSLELYYPGRFCL
;
A
#
# COMPACT_ATOMS: atom_id res chain seq x y z
N MET A 1 -10.24 0.17 37.72
CA MET A 1 -11.33 0.61 36.83
C MET A 1 -11.08 2.06 36.41
N LYS A 2 -10.41 2.28 35.27
CA LYS A 2 -10.24 3.63 34.72
C LYS A 2 -11.61 4.11 34.23
N LYS A 3 -12.06 5.29 34.67
CA LYS A 3 -13.32 5.90 34.23
C LYS A 3 -13.30 5.99 32.71
N LEU A 4 -14.20 5.26 32.04
CA LEU A 4 -14.53 5.53 30.65
C LEU A 4 -15.26 6.87 30.65
N SER A 5 -14.54 7.96 30.42
CA SER A 5 -15.16 9.27 30.17
C SER A 5 -15.81 9.17 28.79
N LEU A 6 -17.01 8.60 28.76
CA LEU A 6 -17.85 8.60 27.58
C LEU A 6 -18.27 10.06 27.35
N VAL A 7 -17.45 10.82 26.65
CA VAL A 7 -17.83 12.12 26.13
C VAL A 7 -18.77 11.86 24.95
N ILE A 8 -20.01 11.42 25.26
CA ILE A 8 -21.14 11.73 24.40
C ILE A 8 -21.30 13.24 24.55
N LEU A 9 -20.75 14.00 23.61
CA LEU A 9 -21.16 15.38 23.42
C LEU A 9 -22.66 15.36 23.06
N ASN A 10 -23.50 15.33 24.09
CA ASN A 10 -24.97 15.46 24.04
C ASN A 10 -25.41 16.87 23.56
N LYS A 11 -24.49 17.62 22.94
CA LYS A 11 -24.72 18.86 22.19
C LYS A 11 -24.04 18.90 20.82
N ALA A 12 -23.23 17.90 20.42
CA ALA A 12 -22.67 17.82 19.06
C ALA A 12 -23.60 17.05 18.10
N VAL A 13 -24.38 16.10 18.61
CA VAL A 13 -25.42 15.41 17.81
C VAL A 13 -26.52 16.40 17.36
N ALA A 14 -26.77 17.46 18.14
CA ALA A 14 -27.70 18.53 17.76
C ALA A 14 -27.13 19.55 16.76
N LEU A 15 -25.80 19.57 16.53
CA LEU A 15 -25.20 20.43 15.51
C LEU A 15 -25.15 19.73 14.14
N TYR A 16 -25.01 18.40 14.12
CA TYR A 16 -24.79 17.64 12.88
C TYR A 16 -26.03 17.44 12.00
N GLN A 17 -27.24 17.49 12.55
CA GLN A 17 -28.47 17.51 11.74
C GLN A 17 -28.73 18.88 11.08
N LYS A 18 -27.94 19.91 11.40
CA LYS A 18 -28.05 21.26 10.83
C LYS A 18 -26.85 21.62 9.93
N LEU A 19 -26.14 20.61 9.41
CA LEU A 19 -25.03 20.73 8.47
C LEU A 19 -25.43 20.26 7.05
N MET A 20 -26.72 20.33 6.69
CA MET A 20 -27.23 19.99 5.35
C MET A 20 -27.04 21.10 4.29
N SER A 21 -26.07 22.01 4.47
CA SER A 21 -25.75 23.06 3.49
C SER A 21 -24.31 23.56 3.61
N ILE A 22 -23.38 22.71 4.01
CA ILE A 22 -22.00 23.10 4.32
C ILE A 22 -21.06 22.32 3.40
N SER A 23 -20.07 23.02 2.85
CA SER A 23 -19.10 22.43 1.94
C SER A 23 -18.23 21.39 2.66
N LEU A 24 -17.72 20.38 1.94
CA LEU A 24 -16.79 19.37 2.48
C LEU A 24 -15.58 20.02 3.19
N PHE A 25 -15.14 21.19 2.70
CA PHE A 25 -14.06 21.95 3.30
C PHE A 25 -14.37 22.42 4.73
N GLU A 26 -15.53 23.05 4.92
CA GLU A 26 -15.97 23.55 6.23
C GLU A 26 -16.15 22.41 7.23
N PHE A 27 -16.67 21.27 6.77
CA PHE A 27 -16.76 20.05 7.57
C PHE A 27 -15.40 19.58 8.10
N LEU A 28 -14.37 19.54 7.25
CA LEU A 28 -13.04 19.09 7.64
C LEU A 28 -12.38 20.05 8.63
N VAL A 29 -12.60 21.36 8.47
CA VAL A 29 -12.15 22.39 9.42
C VAL A 29 -12.79 22.20 10.80
N ASP A 30 -14.10 21.94 10.85
CA ASP A 30 -14.80 21.71 12.12
C ASP A 30 -14.34 20.42 12.82
N ILE A 31 -14.08 19.37 12.05
CA ILE A 31 -13.52 18.11 12.58
C ILE A 31 -12.12 18.32 13.13
N GLU A 32 -11.25 19.04 12.43
CA GLU A 32 -9.92 19.33 12.95
C GLU A 32 -9.99 20.13 14.27
N ARG A 33 -10.87 21.12 14.32
CA ARG A 33 -11.12 21.91 15.53
C ARG A 33 -11.64 21.06 16.69
N LEU A 34 -12.45 20.04 16.41
CA LEU A 34 -12.92 19.09 17.43
C LEU A 34 -11.74 18.37 18.08
N PHE A 35 -10.76 17.89 17.31
CA PHE A 35 -9.58 17.23 17.88
C PHE A 35 -8.72 18.18 18.72
N ILE A 36 -8.57 19.44 18.29
CA ILE A 36 -7.84 20.48 19.05
C ILE A 36 -8.47 20.67 20.43
N GLU A 37 -9.79 20.85 20.48
CA GLU A 37 -10.50 21.05 21.76
C GLU A 37 -10.56 19.75 22.59
N ALA A 38 -10.71 18.60 21.95
CA ALA A 38 -10.71 17.31 22.64
C ALA A 38 -9.38 17.04 23.35
N ASN A 39 -8.23 17.38 22.75
CA ASN A 39 -6.93 17.21 23.39
C ASN A 39 -6.85 17.96 24.73
N ARG A 40 -7.46 19.14 24.84
CA ARG A 40 -7.46 19.93 26.08
C ARG A 40 -8.28 19.30 27.21
N ILE A 41 -9.26 18.46 26.88
CA ILE A 41 -10.27 17.97 27.83
C ILE A 41 -10.07 16.50 28.18
N VAL A 42 -9.68 15.67 27.21
CA VAL A 42 -9.49 14.23 27.41
C VAL A 42 -8.20 14.01 28.21
N ASP A 43 -8.23 13.17 29.25
CA ASP A 43 -7.04 12.82 30.02
C ASP A 43 -6.05 12.00 29.17
N ASP A 44 -4.76 12.04 29.52
CA ASP A 44 -3.75 11.20 28.85
C ASP A 44 -4.09 9.71 29.01
N HIS A 45 -3.92 8.96 27.93
CA HIS A 45 -4.41 7.57 27.77
C HIS A 45 -5.93 7.41 27.95
N GLY A 46 -6.68 8.51 27.86
CA GLY A 46 -8.13 8.52 27.73
C GLY A 46 -8.58 8.24 26.31
N PHE A 47 -9.84 7.84 26.15
CA PHE A 47 -10.40 7.51 24.84
C PHE A 47 -11.32 8.63 24.34
N MET A 48 -11.21 8.94 23.06
CA MET A 48 -12.21 9.73 22.34
C MET A 48 -12.93 8.82 21.36
N VAL A 49 -14.26 8.83 21.40
CA VAL A 49 -15.10 8.05 20.48
C VAL A 49 -15.85 9.01 19.57
N LEU A 50 -15.61 8.91 18.26
CA LEU A 50 -16.31 9.72 17.26
C LEU A 50 -17.31 8.84 16.51
N TYR A 51 -18.56 9.30 16.45
CA TYR A 51 -19.62 8.64 15.70
C TYR A 51 -19.87 9.38 14.39
N PHE A 52 -19.90 8.67 13.27
CA PHE A 52 -20.05 9.24 11.95
C PHE A 52 -20.89 8.36 11.01
N ARG A 53 -21.66 8.98 10.12
CA ARG A 53 -22.40 8.30 9.05
C ARG A 53 -21.83 8.72 7.69
N PRO A 54 -21.08 7.85 6.99
CA PRO A 54 -20.45 8.20 5.72
C PRO A 54 -21.46 8.45 4.59
N GLN A 55 -21.21 9.48 3.77
CA GLN A 55 -21.88 9.68 2.48
C GLN A 55 -21.13 8.95 1.35
N GLN A 56 -21.86 8.43 0.37
CA GLN A 56 -21.42 7.35 -0.52
C GLN A 56 -20.30 7.67 -1.54
N ARG A 57 -19.90 8.94 -1.77
CA ARG A 57 -19.06 9.25 -2.95
C ARG A 57 -17.55 9.24 -2.74
N ASP A 58 -17.00 9.61 -1.57
CA ASP A 58 -15.53 9.75 -1.37
C ASP A 58 -15.03 9.41 0.06
N TRP A 59 -15.79 8.59 0.79
CA TRP A 59 -15.59 8.39 2.24
C TRP A 59 -14.22 7.79 2.66
N VAL A 60 -13.54 7.01 1.80
CA VAL A 60 -12.19 6.46 2.10
C VAL A 60 -11.17 7.58 2.27
N SER A 61 -11.27 8.64 1.45
CA SER A 61 -10.46 9.85 1.56
C SER A 61 -10.72 10.55 2.89
N ASP A 62 -11.99 10.67 3.27
CA ASP A 62 -12.40 11.39 4.47
C ASP A 62 -12.09 10.62 5.77
N LEU A 63 -12.16 9.29 5.73
CA LEU A 63 -11.77 8.41 6.85
C LEU A 63 -10.28 8.52 7.16
N ASN A 64 -9.44 8.54 6.12
CA ASN A 64 -8.00 8.71 6.28
C ASN A 64 -7.65 10.12 6.80
N LYS A 65 -8.35 11.16 6.33
CA LYS A 65 -8.20 12.52 6.87
C LYS A 65 -8.58 12.59 8.36
N LEU A 66 -9.63 11.89 8.78
CA LEU A 66 -10.04 11.84 10.19
C LEU A 66 -8.95 11.21 11.07
N LYS A 67 -8.37 10.10 10.62
CA LYS A 67 -7.23 9.45 11.30
C LYS A 67 -6.00 10.38 11.35
N ASP A 68 -5.71 11.08 10.25
CA ASP A 68 -4.61 12.07 10.17
C ASP A 68 -4.80 13.24 11.13
N PHE A 69 -6.00 13.84 11.18
CA PHE A 69 -6.33 14.88 12.16
C PHE A 69 -6.16 14.40 13.59
N GLY A 70 -6.60 13.17 13.89
CA GLY A 70 -6.35 12.55 15.19
C GLY A 70 -4.87 12.55 15.53
N ARG A 71 -4.03 11.99 14.65
CA ARG A 71 -2.59 11.87 14.91
C ARG A 71 -1.92 13.22 15.12
N ARG A 72 -2.21 14.21 14.28
CA ARG A 72 -1.70 15.58 14.42
C ARG A 72 -2.01 16.19 15.78
N HIS A 73 -3.22 15.94 16.26
CA HIS A 73 -3.73 16.53 17.50
C HIS A 73 -3.62 15.60 18.71
N GLY A 74 -2.74 14.58 18.66
CA GLY A 74 -2.33 13.78 19.82
C GLY A 74 -3.20 12.56 20.11
N PHE A 75 -3.97 12.12 19.12
CA PHE A 75 -4.87 10.97 19.21
C PHE A 75 -4.43 9.87 18.24
N GLU A 76 -4.08 8.68 18.75
CA GLU A 76 -3.81 7.53 17.89
C GLU A 76 -5.13 6.76 17.64
N PRO A 77 -5.53 6.52 16.38
CA PRO A 77 -6.67 5.67 16.09
C PRO A 77 -6.36 4.24 16.51
N LEU A 78 -7.21 3.67 17.36
CA LEU A 78 -7.11 2.28 17.80
C LEU A 78 -7.96 1.36 16.94
N LEU A 79 -9.22 1.76 16.68
CA LEU A 79 -10.24 0.89 16.07
C LEU A 79 -11.31 1.74 15.36
N THR A 80 -11.96 1.13 14.37
CA THR A 80 -13.13 1.65 13.67
C THR A 80 -14.24 0.60 13.76
N ILE A 81 -15.33 0.88 14.47
CA ILE A 81 -16.36 -0.10 14.82
C ILE A 81 -17.70 0.29 14.17
N SER A 82 -18.36 -0.62 13.48
CA SER A 82 -19.75 -0.44 13.03
C SER A 82 -20.74 -0.54 14.22
N ALA A 83 -21.60 0.46 14.39
CA ALA A 83 -22.53 0.57 15.51
C ALA A 83 -23.81 -0.28 15.35
N GLY A 84 -24.01 -0.95 14.22
CA GLY A 84 -25.17 -1.80 13.93
C GLY A 84 -25.16 -3.19 14.59
N ILE A 85 -24.05 -3.59 15.24
CA ILE A 85 -23.84 -4.93 15.79
C ILE A 85 -23.93 -4.90 17.32
N VAL A 86 -24.82 -5.74 17.89
CA VAL A 86 -25.21 -5.68 19.31
C VAL A 86 -24.21 -6.38 20.25
N ASP A 87 -23.29 -7.21 19.76
CA ASP A 87 -22.32 -7.97 20.58
C ASP A 87 -20.92 -7.30 20.63
N PRO A 88 -20.34 -6.95 21.80
CA PRO A 88 -19.03 -6.28 21.93
C PRO A 88 -17.79 -7.09 21.50
N SER A 89 -17.83 -8.42 21.57
CA SER A 89 -16.69 -9.29 21.25
C SER A 89 -16.62 -9.57 19.75
N MET A 90 -17.78 -9.72 19.11
CA MET A 90 -17.89 -9.74 17.64
C MET A 90 -17.55 -8.37 17.02
N ARG A 91 -17.69 -7.27 17.77
CA ARG A 91 -17.34 -5.90 17.35
C ARG A 91 -15.84 -5.64 17.22
N ALA A 92 -14.99 -6.31 18.02
CA ALA A 92 -13.53 -6.18 17.90
C ALA A 92 -12.98 -6.91 16.67
N LEU A 93 -13.57 -8.04 16.30
CA LEU A 93 -13.30 -8.77 15.06
C LEU A 93 -13.90 -8.04 13.85
N ALA A 94 -15.12 -7.48 13.97
CA ALA A 94 -15.74 -6.67 12.94
C ALA A 94 -15.04 -5.31 12.72
N SER A 95 -14.29 -4.81 13.70
CA SER A 95 -13.54 -3.54 13.58
C SER A 95 -12.46 -3.56 12.48
N ALA A 96 -12.04 -4.76 12.05
CA ALA A 96 -11.13 -4.93 10.92
C ALA A 96 -11.85 -5.08 9.57
N ALA A 97 -13.13 -5.47 9.57
CA ALA A 97 -13.83 -5.97 8.38
C ALA A 97 -15.15 -5.27 8.02
N TRP A 98 -15.71 -4.38 8.86
CA TRP A 98 -17.05 -3.84 8.64
C TRP A 98 -17.07 -2.33 8.58
N THR A 99 -17.62 -1.76 7.50
CA THR A 99 -18.67 -0.74 7.51
C THR A 99 -19.07 -0.39 6.08
N PHE A 100 -20.23 -0.83 5.61
CA PHE A 100 -21.04 0.02 4.75
C PHE A 100 -22.54 -0.19 4.98
N LYS A 101 -23.30 0.90 4.79
CA LYS A 101 -24.69 1.17 5.20
C LYS A 101 -24.97 1.52 6.67
N ASN A 102 -24.07 1.23 7.61
CA ASN A 102 -24.28 1.49 9.04
C ASN A 102 -23.37 2.56 9.62
N ASP A 103 -23.79 3.12 10.76
CA ASP A 103 -23.07 4.14 11.50
C ASP A 103 -21.70 3.64 12.02
N VAL A 104 -20.67 4.50 11.97
CA VAL A 104 -19.26 4.18 12.31
C VAL A 104 -18.86 4.86 13.61
N CYS A 105 -18.16 4.13 14.48
CA CYS A 105 -17.50 4.64 15.67
C CYS A 105 -15.98 4.54 15.53
N PHE A 106 -15.27 5.66 15.55
CA PHE A 106 -13.82 5.66 15.68
C PHE A 106 -13.44 5.75 17.14
N ILE A 107 -12.52 4.89 17.58
CA ILE A 107 -11.92 4.96 18.90
C ILE A 107 -10.51 5.48 18.74
N PHE A 108 -10.25 6.61 19.38
CA PHE A 108 -8.94 7.22 19.48
C PHE A 108 -8.42 7.13 20.91
N LEU A 109 -7.14 6.84 21.07
CA LEU A 109 -6.42 6.95 22.33
C LEU A 109 -5.66 8.27 22.37
N LYS A 110 -5.89 9.10 23.39
CA LYS A 110 -5.05 10.26 23.62
C LYS A 110 -3.68 9.81 24.10
N LEU A 111 -2.64 10.21 23.39
CA LEU A 111 -1.25 9.93 23.75
C LEU A 111 -0.68 11.02 24.65
N GLN A 112 0.26 10.66 25.51
CA GLN A 112 1.09 11.64 26.21
C GLN A 112 2.00 12.39 25.22
N GLU A 113 2.42 13.60 25.56
CA GLU A 113 3.24 14.44 24.68
C GLU A 113 4.53 13.74 24.20
N CYS A 114 5.13 12.89 25.02
CA CYS A 114 6.33 12.13 24.67
C CYS A 114 6.07 10.92 23.76
N GLU A 115 4.83 10.45 23.66
CA GLU A 115 4.42 9.30 22.84
C GLU A 115 3.95 9.74 21.45
N ARG A 116 3.49 10.99 21.33
CA ARG A 116 2.96 11.58 20.09
C ARG A 116 3.99 11.53 18.96
N ARG A 117 3.46 11.48 17.73
CA ARG A 117 4.25 11.77 16.53
C ARG A 117 4.46 13.27 16.42
N TRP A 118 5.62 13.66 15.90
CA TRP A 118 5.92 15.05 15.66
C TRP A 118 5.44 15.46 14.26
N TYR A 119 4.44 16.33 14.21
CA TYR A 119 4.00 16.98 12.98
C TYR A 119 4.43 18.44 12.92
N GLU A 120 4.77 18.92 11.72
CA GLU A 120 4.95 20.34 11.42
C GLU A 120 3.99 20.74 10.31
N GLY A 121 2.87 21.35 10.70
CA GLY A 121 1.69 21.49 9.86
C GLY A 121 1.18 20.11 9.45
N GLU A 122 1.31 19.83 8.16
CA GLU A 122 0.79 18.64 7.49
C GLU A 122 1.84 17.52 7.35
N VAL A 123 3.09 17.77 7.74
CA VAL A 123 4.23 16.87 7.49
C VAL A 123 4.58 16.07 8.75
N ASP A 124 4.62 14.74 8.63
CA ASP A 124 5.08 13.81 9.68
C ASP A 124 6.63 13.84 9.75
N ILE A 125 7.17 14.41 10.82
CA ILE A 125 8.62 14.53 11.03
C ILE A 125 9.22 13.21 11.50
N ASP A 126 8.48 12.39 12.23
CA ASP A 126 8.92 11.04 12.60
C ASP A 126 9.19 10.20 11.35
N GLU A 127 8.33 10.34 10.33
CA GLU A 127 8.54 9.72 9.02
C GLU A 127 9.81 10.26 8.33
N LEU A 128 10.01 11.58 8.29
CA LEU A 128 11.19 12.17 7.66
C LEU A 128 12.49 11.72 8.33
N VAL A 129 12.49 11.61 9.66
CA VAL A 129 13.62 11.10 10.45
C VAL A 129 13.87 9.64 10.11
N PHE A 130 12.83 8.81 10.05
CA PHE A 130 12.96 7.41 9.69
C PHE A 130 13.50 7.22 8.26
N LEU A 131 12.99 7.96 7.29
CA LEU A 131 13.44 7.90 5.90
C LEU A 131 14.90 8.34 5.76
N ALA A 132 15.29 9.43 6.44
CA ALA A 132 16.68 9.87 6.46
C ALA A 132 17.63 8.83 7.10
N ALA A 133 17.20 8.16 8.17
CA ALA A 133 17.94 7.07 8.79
C ALA A 133 18.09 5.86 7.85
N THR A 134 17.03 5.52 7.11
CA THR A 134 17.02 4.45 6.11
C THR A 134 17.97 4.75 4.95
N SER A 135 17.90 5.96 4.39
CA SER A 135 18.84 6.39 3.35
C SER A 135 20.29 6.43 3.84
N ALA A 136 20.51 6.81 5.10
CA ALA A 136 21.84 6.80 5.71
C ALA A 136 22.39 5.38 5.93
N ALA A 137 21.52 4.40 6.21
CA ALA A 137 21.87 3.00 6.44
C ALA A 137 22.23 2.22 5.16
N THR A 138 21.95 2.75 3.96
CA THR A 138 22.07 2.06 2.65
C THR A 138 21.19 0.80 2.53
N ASP A 139 20.99 0.31 1.30
CA ASP A 139 20.08 -0.80 0.97
C ASP A 139 20.32 -2.11 1.76
N GLN A 140 21.46 -2.26 2.43
CA GLN A 140 21.83 -3.43 3.23
C GLN A 140 21.55 -3.30 4.74
N GLY A 141 20.97 -2.18 5.21
CA GLY A 141 20.72 -1.97 6.65
C GLY A 141 22.00 -1.82 7.49
N ASN A 142 23.08 -1.31 6.87
CA ASN A 142 24.37 -1.13 7.50
C ASN A 142 24.32 -0.05 8.60
N PRO A 143 25.17 -0.14 9.64
CA PRO A 143 25.29 0.93 10.63
C PRO A 143 25.71 2.26 9.97
N PHE A 144 25.15 3.36 10.43
CA PHE A 144 25.48 4.71 9.95
C PHE A 144 25.89 5.64 11.10
N VAL A 145 26.54 6.75 10.77
CA VAL A 145 26.94 7.78 11.73
C VAL A 145 26.02 8.99 11.65
N ILE A 146 25.94 9.77 12.73
CA ILE A 146 25.02 10.92 12.83
C ILE A 146 25.23 11.97 11.74
N THR A 147 26.46 12.15 11.26
CA THR A 147 26.79 13.11 10.18
C THR A 147 26.09 12.75 8.88
N ARG A 148 26.03 11.45 8.54
CA ARG A 148 25.34 10.96 7.34
C ARG A 148 23.82 11.11 7.47
N PHE A 149 23.27 10.77 8.63
CA PHE A 149 21.86 11.02 8.94
C PHE A 149 21.50 12.51 8.77
N ASN A 150 22.31 13.42 9.31
CA ASN A 150 22.07 14.87 9.22
C ASN A 150 22.07 15.36 7.76
N GLN A 151 22.93 14.81 6.90
CA GLN A 151 22.95 15.13 5.46
C GLN A 151 21.66 14.70 4.76
N GLU A 152 21.22 13.46 4.98
CA GLU A 152 19.97 12.94 4.40
C GLU A 152 18.75 13.69 4.95
N PHE A 153 18.71 13.94 6.25
CA PHE A 153 17.62 14.68 6.89
C PHE A 153 17.53 16.12 6.37
N GLN A 154 18.65 16.82 6.20
CA GLN A 154 18.65 18.14 5.56
C GLN A 154 18.17 18.10 4.11
N SER A 155 18.47 17.03 3.36
CA SER A 155 17.95 16.83 2.01
C SER A 155 16.42 16.72 2.02
N GLN A 156 15.87 15.93 2.95
CA GLN A 156 14.42 15.80 3.15
C GLN A 156 13.76 17.12 3.59
N LEU A 157 14.38 17.89 4.49
CA LEU A 157 13.89 19.20 4.92
C LEU A 157 13.87 20.23 3.78
N ARG A 158 14.86 20.20 2.88
CA ARG A 158 14.87 21.05 1.67
C ARG A 158 13.70 20.74 0.75
N ARG A 159 13.43 19.45 0.50
CA ARG A 159 12.33 18.99 -0.36
C ARG A 159 10.96 19.37 0.20
N THR A 160 10.80 19.32 1.52
CA THR A 160 9.53 19.62 2.20
C THR A 160 9.37 21.09 2.60
N GLY A 161 10.38 21.94 2.36
CA GLY A 161 10.34 23.37 2.73
C GLY A 161 10.48 23.63 4.23
N LEU A 162 10.91 22.65 5.03
CA LEU A 162 10.97 22.71 6.49
C LEU A 162 12.37 23.02 7.04
N MET A 163 13.18 23.77 6.29
CA MET A 163 14.57 24.08 6.65
C MET A 163 14.75 24.76 8.02
N ARG A 164 13.70 25.37 8.59
CA ARG A 164 13.71 25.89 9.96
C ARG A 164 14.05 24.81 11.01
N LEU A 165 13.74 23.55 10.74
CA LEU A 165 14.02 22.43 11.64
C LEU A 165 15.51 22.06 11.67
N ALA A 166 16.34 22.60 10.77
CA ALA A 166 17.79 22.45 10.83
C ALA A 166 18.44 23.31 11.93
N HIS A 167 17.68 24.19 12.59
CA HIS A 167 18.18 25.04 13.66
C HIS A 167 18.57 24.21 14.90
N PRO A 168 19.70 24.49 15.59
CA PRO A 168 20.21 23.69 16.72
C PRO A 168 19.21 23.45 17.86
N MET A 169 18.23 24.34 18.03
CA MET A 169 17.19 24.18 19.05
C MET A 169 16.33 22.91 18.88
N TYR A 170 16.29 22.33 17.68
CA TYR A 170 15.54 21.09 17.40
C TYR A 170 16.41 19.84 17.52
N GLU A 171 17.73 19.97 17.72
CA GLU A 171 18.67 18.85 17.68
C GLU A 171 18.30 17.74 18.67
N ASP A 172 17.95 18.10 19.91
CA ASP A 172 17.54 17.14 20.94
C ASP A 172 16.21 16.46 20.63
N LYS A 173 15.28 17.16 19.95
CA LYS A 173 14.00 16.58 19.54
C LYS A 173 14.21 15.60 18.39
N ILE A 174 14.98 15.99 17.37
CA ILE A 174 15.36 15.14 16.23
C ILE A 174 16.09 13.89 16.72
N ARG A 175 17.04 14.05 17.65
CA ARG A 175 17.79 12.93 18.23
C ARG A 175 16.89 11.95 18.96
N ARG A 176 15.98 12.45 19.82
CA ARG A 176 14.98 11.60 20.49
C ARG A 176 14.08 10.86 19.50
N THR A 177 13.65 11.53 18.43
CA THR A 177 12.86 10.88 17.37
C THR A 177 13.68 9.81 16.65
N LEU A 178 14.96 10.05 16.36
CA LEU A 178 15.85 9.08 15.73
C LEU A 178 16.06 7.84 16.61
N ASP A 179 16.19 8.03 17.92
CA ASP A 179 16.35 6.96 18.90
C ASP A 179 15.12 6.03 18.97
N ARG A 180 13.93 6.47 18.51
CA ARG A 180 12.73 5.61 18.40
C ARG A 180 12.91 4.49 17.37
N PHE A 181 13.75 4.71 16.37
CA PHE A 181 13.91 3.81 15.21
C PHE A 181 15.28 3.16 15.14
N THR A 182 16.18 3.47 16.08
CA THR A 182 17.57 3.06 16.03
C THR A 182 18.09 2.57 17.37
N THR A 183 19.03 1.64 17.33
CA THR A 183 19.92 1.31 18.43
C THR A 183 21.26 1.99 18.22
N ARG A 184 21.88 2.44 19.30
CA ARG A 184 23.17 3.12 19.26
C ARG A 184 24.25 2.27 19.91
N ASN A 185 25.36 2.07 19.20
CA ASN A 185 26.58 1.48 19.74
C ASN A 185 27.75 2.45 19.48
N GLY A 186 28.16 3.19 20.51
CA GLY A 186 29.16 4.25 20.39
C GLY A 186 28.71 5.39 19.47
N ALA A 187 29.44 5.59 18.37
CA ALA A 187 29.13 6.60 17.35
C ALA A 187 28.22 6.09 16.22
N GLN A 188 27.90 4.78 16.22
CA GLN A 188 27.13 4.14 15.16
C GLN A 188 25.67 3.93 15.59
N TYR A 189 24.78 4.19 14.64
CA TYR A 189 23.34 3.94 14.72
C TYR A 189 23.01 2.76 13.81
N ARG A 190 22.11 1.89 14.27
CA ARG A 190 21.57 0.77 13.49
C ARG A 190 20.06 0.78 13.61
N LEU A 191 19.34 0.64 12.50
CA LEU A 191 17.88 0.54 12.54
C LEU A 191 17.44 -0.66 13.38
N THR A 192 16.45 -0.47 14.26
CA THR A 192 15.91 -1.52 15.15
C THR A 192 15.06 -2.57 14.43
N GLY A 193 14.88 -2.45 13.12
CA GLY A 193 13.96 -3.28 12.34
C GLY A 193 12.56 -2.67 12.25
N LEU A 194 11.55 -3.51 11.97
CA LEU A 194 10.17 -3.17 11.60
C LEU A 194 9.65 -1.87 12.21
N SER A 195 9.53 -0.86 11.36
CA SER A 195 8.84 0.38 11.62
C SER A 195 7.56 0.41 10.78
N PRO A 196 6.47 1.06 11.23
CA PRO A 196 5.30 1.30 10.37
C PRO A 196 5.69 1.94 9.03
N TYR A 197 6.77 2.71 9.00
CA TYR A 197 7.33 3.35 7.81
C TYR A 197 8.11 2.37 6.89
N THR A 198 8.51 1.19 7.37
CA THR A 198 9.20 0.16 6.57
C THR A 198 8.27 -0.46 5.52
N LEU A 199 6.97 -0.54 5.80
CA LEU A 199 5.95 -1.05 4.88
C LEU A 199 5.36 0.07 3.99
N MET A 200 5.69 1.33 4.28
CA MET A 200 5.31 2.50 3.48
C MET A 200 6.17 2.60 2.22
N ASN A 201 5.99 1.63 1.32
CA ASN A 201 6.63 1.56 0.02
C ASN A 201 6.11 2.70 -0.91
N ARG A 202 6.56 3.94 -0.68
CA ARG A 202 6.15 5.15 -1.44
C ARG A 202 6.45 5.06 -2.95
N GLU A 203 7.36 4.18 -3.37
CA GLU A 203 7.72 4.01 -4.79
C GLU A 203 6.72 3.17 -5.60
N MET A 204 5.77 2.49 -4.94
CA MET A 204 4.81 1.65 -5.66
C MET A 204 3.53 2.43 -5.96
N ASN A 205 3.27 2.69 -7.25
CA ASN A 205 2.04 3.30 -7.75
C ASN A 205 0.82 2.61 -7.10
N ALA A 206 -0.15 3.40 -6.60
CA ALA A 206 -1.39 2.92 -5.99
C ALA A 206 -2.10 1.88 -6.87
N GLU A 207 -2.08 2.05 -8.18
CA GLU A 207 -2.62 1.08 -9.14
C GLU A 207 -1.91 -0.28 -9.07
N ILE A 208 -0.58 -0.29 -8.96
CA ILE A 208 0.20 -1.55 -8.88
C ILE A 208 -0.17 -2.29 -7.59
N ARG A 209 -0.26 -1.57 -6.47
CA ARG A 209 -0.70 -2.13 -5.19
C ARG A 209 -2.13 -2.67 -5.27
N LEU A 210 -3.05 -1.93 -5.86
CA LEU A 210 -4.44 -2.38 -6.02
C LEU A 210 -4.50 -3.69 -6.82
N ARG A 211 -3.76 -3.79 -7.93
CA ARG A 211 -3.70 -5.00 -8.76
C ARG A 211 -3.07 -6.20 -8.04
N GLU A 212 -2.15 -5.95 -7.11
CA GLU A 212 -1.47 -6.96 -6.32
C GLU A 212 -2.31 -7.46 -5.14
N PHE A 213 -2.95 -6.56 -4.40
CA PHE A 213 -3.70 -6.89 -3.19
C PHE A 213 -5.16 -7.27 -3.45
N ALA A 214 -5.78 -6.81 -4.55
CA ALA A 214 -7.14 -7.20 -4.90
C ALA A 214 -7.38 -8.72 -4.89
N PRO A 215 -6.55 -9.57 -5.53
CA PRO A 215 -6.75 -11.03 -5.47
C PRO A 215 -6.56 -11.58 -4.06
N VAL A 216 -5.57 -11.11 -3.30
CA VAL A 216 -5.29 -11.57 -1.93
C VAL A 216 -6.49 -11.28 -1.03
N VAL A 217 -7.02 -10.05 -1.10
CA VAL A 217 -8.20 -9.64 -0.35
C VAL A 217 -9.41 -10.52 -0.66
N ILE A 218 -9.65 -10.82 -1.95
CA ILE A 218 -10.78 -11.66 -2.36
C ILE A 218 -10.60 -13.10 -1.87
N GLU A 219 -9.39 -13.65 -1.91
CA GLU A 219 -9.08 -14.96 -1.35
C GLU A 219 -9.30 -15.01 0.17
N GLU A 220 -8.88 -13.97 0.90
CA GLU A 220 -9.08 -13.87 2.35
C GLU A 220 -10.55 -13.76 2.73
N LEU A 221 -11.31 -12.93 2.01
CA LEU A 221 -12.75 -12.75 2.23
C LEU A 221 -13.57 -14.01 1.91
N THR A 222 -13.04 -14.91 1.08
CA THR A 222 -13.74 -16.13 0.64
C THR A 222 -13.16 -17.41 1.22
N ALA A 223 -12.15 -17.33 2.09
CA ALA A 223 -11.41 -18.47 2.62
C ALA A 223 -12.31 -19.50 3.35
N ASN A 224 -13.41 -19.05 3.95
CA ASN A 224 -14.36 -19.92 4.67
C ASN A 224 -15.55 -20.39 3.81
N GLY A 225 -15.52 -20.12 2.50
CA GLY A 225 -16.65 -20.39 1.60
C GLY A 225 -17.83 -19.42 1.75
N GLU A 226 -17.64 -18.35 2.51
CA GLU A 226 -18.60 -17.26 2.66
C GLU A 226 -18.44 -16.27 1.50
N GLY A 227 -19.55 -15.63 1.11
CA GLY A 227 -19.54 -14.51 0.17
C GLY A 227 -19.20 -13.21 0.88
N PHE A 228 -18.77 -12.20 0.13
CA PHE A 228 -18.43 -10.88 0.67
C PHE A 228 -19.11 -9.78 -0.15
N THR A 229 -19.46 -8.67 0.47
CA THR A 229 -20.05 -7.51 -0.21
C THR A 229 -18.97 -6.67 -0.91
N PHE A 230 -19.35 -5.85 -1.91
CA PHE A 230 -18.42 -4.90 -2.57
C PHE A 230 -17.67 -4.04 -1.54
N GLU A 231 -18.40 -3.76 -0.48
CA GLU A 231 -18.02 -2.95 0.65
C GLU A 231 -16.97 -3.60 1.56
N GLU A 232 -17.11 -4.87 1.91
CA GLU A 232 -16.06 -5.63 2.63
C GLU A 232 -14.76 -5.68 1.82
N TYR A 233 -14.86 -5.84 0.50
CA TYR A 233 -13.72 -5.80 -0.41
C TYR A 233 -12.98 -4.45 -0.38
N VAL A 234 -13.69 -3.33 -0.45
CA VAL A 234 -13.08 -1.99 -0.43
C VAL A 234 -12.36 -1.72 0.91
N ILE A 235 -12.95 -2.12 2.05
CA ILE A 235 -12.34 -1.92 3.38
C ILE A 235 -11.06 -2.73 3.52
N HIS A 236 -11.16 -4.01 3.21
CA HIS A 236 -10.04 -4.92 3.39
C HIS A 236 -8.91 -4.55 2.43
N LEU A 237 -9.23 -4.15 1.19
CA LEU A 237 -8.26 -3.57 0.25
C LEU A 237 -7.67 -2.26 0.77
N ALA A 238 -8.46 -1.37 1.36
CA ALA A 238 -7.96 -0.14 1.97
C ALA A 238 -6.96 -0.41 3.11
N SER A 239 -7.13 -1.49 3.89
CA SER A 239 -6.17 -1.88 4.92
C SER A 239 -4.77 -2.23 4.36
N TYR A 240 -4.69 -2.84 3.17
CA TYR A 240 -3.43 -3.10 2.47
C TYR A 240 -2.84 -1.83 1.82
N MET A 241 -3.71 -0.88 1.48
CA MET A 241 -3.34 0.41 0.91
C MET A 241 -2.92 1.44 1.96
N GLU A 242 -3.37 1.30 3.22
CA GLU A 242 -3.11 2.21 4.34
C GLU A 242 -1.61 2.26 4.69
N ASN A 243 -0.90 3.22 4.08
CA ASN A 243 0.52 3.48 4.32
C ASN A 243 0.81 4.98 4.52
N GLY A 244 -0.13 5.72 5.12
CA GLY A 244 0.12 7.09 5.60
C GLY A 244 0.37 8.17 4.54
N SER A 245 0.45 7.84 3.25
CA SER A 245 0.74 8.80 2.20
C SER A 245 -0.53 9.45 1.62
N ARG A 246 -0.54 10.79 1.62
CA ARG A 246 -1.56 11.64 0.98
C ARG A 246 -1.69 11.39 -0.53
N GLU A 247 -0.70 10.77 -1.15
CA GLU A 247 -0.62 10.53 -2.60
C GLU A 247 -1.59 9.45 -3.10
N ILE A 248 -1.86 8.40 -2.29
CA ILE A 248 -2.84 7.37 -2.65
C ILE A 248 -4.24 7.99 -2.75
N ILE A 249 -4.57 8.91 -1.85
CA ILE A 249 -5.87 9.61 -1.79
C ILE A 249 -6.14 10.42 -3.06
N ASN A 250 -5.12 11.09 -3.62
CA ASN A 250 -5.27 11.88 -4.85
C ASN A 250 -5.26 10.99 -6.12
N GLN A 251 -4.56 9.85 -6.10
CA GLN A 251 -4.54 8.88 -7.20
C GLN A 251 -5.80 8.00 -7.25
N LEU A 252 -6.55 7.91 -6.14
CA LEU A 252 -7.77 7.10 -6.03
C LEU A 252 -8.95 7.60 -6.90
N HIS A 253 -8.93 8.85 -7.38
CA HIS A 253 -9.93 9.30 -8.37
C HIS A 253 -9.86 8.52 -9.69
N THR A 254 -8.66 8.08 -10.10
CA THR A 254 -8.47 7.16 -11.25
C THR A 254 -8.77 5.71 -10.86
N ALA A 255 -8.51 5.34 -9.60
CA ALA A 255 -8.73 3.99 -9.08
C ALA A 255 -10.20 3.62 -8.81
N ASN A 256 -11.11 4.59 -8.69
CA ASN A 256 -12.54 4.33 -8.50
C ASN A 256 -13.13 3.45 -9.62
N ARG A 257 -12.52 3.43 -10.81
CA ARG A 257 -12.87 2.49 -11.89
C ARG A 257 -12.13 1.16 -11.79
N LEU A 258 -10.87 1.17 -11.36
CA LEU A 258 -10.04 -0.02 -11.26
C LEU A 258 -10.51 -0.99 -10.17
N ILE A 259 -10.96 -0.48 -9.02
CA ILE A 259 -11.46 -1.29 -7.90
C ILE A 259 -12.59 -2.24 -8.34
N PRO A 260 -13.70 -1.74 -8.95
CA PRO A 260 -14.77 -2.61 -9.44
C PRO A 260 -14.32 -3.46 -10.65
N GLU A 261 -13.42 -2.98 -11.50
CA GLU A 261 -12.86 -3.80 -12.59
C GLU A 261 -12.10 -5.02 -12.06
N LEU A 262 -11.23 -4.83 -11.07
CA LEU A 262 -10.49 -5.92 -10.42
C LEU A 262 -11.45 -6.88 -9.71
N LEU A 263 -12.45 -6.37 -8.99
CA LEU A 263 -13.45 -7.22 -8.37
C LEU A 263 -14.13 -8.13 -9.40
N ASN A 264 -14.55 -7.59 -10.54
CA ASN A 264 -15.22 -8.36 -11.58
C ASN A 264 -14.31 -9.41 -12.26
N VAL A 265 -12.99 -9.16 -12.28
CA VAL A 265 -11.98 -10.11 -12.77
C VAL A 265 -11.84 -11.31 -11.82
N TYR A 266 -11.91 -11.07 -10.51
CA TYR A 266 -11.59 -12.09 -9.49
C TYR A 266 -12.80 -12.70 -8.81
N ALA A 267 -13.98 -12.08 -8.89
CA ALA A 267 -15.20 -12.51 -8.22
C ALA A 267 -16.43 -12.49 -9.14
N VAL A 268 -17.49 -13.17 -8.72
CA VAL A 268 -18.82 -13.20 -9.35
C VAL A 268 -19.83 -12.78 -8.30
N GLU A 269 -20.72 -11.86 -8.68
CA GLU A 269 -21.84 -11.43 -7.85
C GLU A 269 -22.96 -12.47 -7.87
N ASP A 270 -23.49 -12.79 -6.69
CA ASP A 270 -24.78 -13.41 -6.45
C ASP A 270 -25.83 -12.30 -6.27
N PRO A 271 -26.67 -12.03 -7.29
CA PRO A 271 -27.62 -10.93 -7.25
C PRO A 271 -28.73 -11.09 -6.21
N GLU A 272 -28.99 -12.32 -5.74
CA GLU A 272 -30.04 -12.57 -4.74
C GLU A 272 -29.57 -12.20 -3.33
N ARG A 273 -28.27 -12.37 -3.07
CA ARG A 273 -27.65 -12.07 -1.77
C ARG A 273 -26.96 -10.71 -1.73
N GLY A 274 -26.62 -10.14 -2.89
CA GLY A 274 -25.76 -8.95 -2.97
C GLY A 274 -24.33 -9.24 -2.50
N GLU A 275 -23.90 -10.49 -2.62
CA GLU A 275 -22.59 -10.99 -2.19
C GLU A 275 -21.76 -11.38 -3.42
N PHE A 276 -20.46 -11.27 -3.30
CA PHE A 276 -19.47 -11.70 -4.27
C PHE A 276 -18.81 -12.97 -3.76
N PHE A 277 -18.59 -13.91 -4.67
CA PHE A 277 -17.82 -15.12 -4.42
C PHE A 277 -16.60 -15.09 -5.32
N ALA A 278 -15.45 -15.54 -4.81
CA ALA A 278 -14.27 -15.68 -5.64
C ALA A 278 -14.64 -16.53 -6.86
N ARG A 279 -14.26 -16.08 -8.06
CA ARG A 279 -14.37 -16.92 -9.24
C ARG A 279 -13.64 -18.20 -8.92
N THR A 280 -14.35 -19.31 -9.02
CA THR A 280 -13.79 -20.66 -9.05
C THR A 280 -12.97 -20.78 -10.32
N THR A 281 -11.82 -20.10 -10.38
CA THR A 281 -10.70 -20.65 -11.15
C THR A 281 -10.53 -22.02 -10.54
N VAL A 282 -10.62 -23.05 -11.37
CA VAL A 282 -10.14 -24.36 -10.95
C VAL A 282 -8.73 -24.10 -10.45
N ASN A 283 -8.55 -24.08 -9.14
CA ASN A 283 -7.27 -23.84 -8.47
C ASN A 283 -6.39 -25.08 -8.59
N THR A 284 -6.68 -25.90 -9.60
CA THR A 284 -5.81 -26.98 -9.98
C THR A 284 -4.61 -26.29 -10.61
N LYS A 285 -3.48 -26.41 -9.92
CA LYS A 285 -2.17 -26.07 -10.47
C LYS A 285 -1.97 -26.67 -11.87
N ARG A 286 -2.75 -27.69 -12.25
CA ARG A 286 -2.72 -28.37 -13.53
C ARG A 286 -4.08 -28.42 -14.23
N ASP A 287 -4.09 -28.40 -15.55
CA ASP A 287 -5.30 -28.68 -16.36
C ASP A 287 -5.62 -30.19 -16.41
N VAL A 288 -6.69 -30.56 -17.14
CA VAL A 288 -7.10 -31.96 -17.33
C VAL A 288 -6.04 -32.85 -18.00
N ASN A 289 -5.06 -32.24 -18.68
CA ASN A 289 -3.94 -32.92 -19.34
C ASN A 289 -2.66 -32.91 -18.48
N GLY A 290 -2.73 -32.39 -17.25
CA GLY A 290 -1.59 -32.30 -16.35
C GLY A 290 -0.67 -31.09 -16.58
N ARG A 291 -1.02 -30.16 -17.47
CA ARG A 291 -0.23 -28.95 -17.79
C ARG A 291 -0.38 -27.90 -16.71
N GLU A 292 0.70 -27.27 -16.31
CA GLU A 292 0.72 -26.30 -15.21
C GLU A 292 0.16 -24.93 -15.63
N HIS A 293 -0.81 -24.41 -14.90
CA HIS A 293 -1.38 -23.08 -15.15
C HIS A 293 -0.41 -21.99 -14.68
N LEU A 294 0.12 -21.19 -15.63
CA LEU A 294 1.03 -20.07 -15.34
C LEU A 294 0.39 -19.07 -14.37
N CYS A 295 -0.90 -18.80 -14.53
CA CYS A 295 -1.63 -17.88 -13.66
C CYS A 295 -1.88 -18.44 -12.24
N ALA A 296 -1.68 -19.74 -12.01
CA ALA A 296 -1.86 -20.39 -10.70
C ALA A 296 -0.53 -20.77 -10.02
N MET A 297 0.61 -20.44 -10.63
CA MET A 297 1.93 -20.63 -10.02
C MET A 297 2.15 -19.68 -8.84
N ASP A 298 3.00 -20.09 -7.91
CA ASP A 298 3.54 -19.19 -6.90
C ASP A 298 4.31 -18.03 -7.60
N PRO A 299 4.20 -16.78 -7.13
CA PRO A 299 4.91 -15.65 -7.74
C PRO A 299 6.42 -15.88 -7.87
N ALA A 300 7.07 -16.45 -6.85
CA ALA A 300 8.50 -16.71 -6.88
C ALA A 300 8.85 -17.85 -7.87
N ASP A 301 7.98 -18.85 -8.00
CA ASP A 301 8.14 -19.90 -9.01
C ASP A 301 7.97 -19.37 -10.43
N PHE A 302 7.07 -18.40 -10.63
CA PHE A 302 6.91 -17.72 -11.92
C PHE A 302 8.17 -16.93 -12.28
N GLU A 303 8.75 -16.16 -11.35
CA GLU A 303 10.00 -15.43 -11.58
C GLU A 303 11.17 -16.38 -11.90
N ARG A 304 11.27 -17.51 -11.20
CA ARG A 304 12.26 -18.57 -11.50
C ARG A 304 12.06 -19.16 -12.89
N LEU A 305 10.82 -19.46 -13.27
CA LEU A 305 10.49 -19.95 -14.61
C LEU A 305 10.94 -18.96 -15.69
N ILE A 306 10.74 -17.67 -15.47
CA ILE A 306 11.22 -16.64 -16.39
C ILE A 306 12.75 -16.61 -16.45
N ALA A 307 13.45 -16.67 -15.31
CA ALA A 307 14.91 -16.75 -15.31
C ALA A 307 15.41 -18.00 -16.09
N ASP A 308 14.83 -19.17 -15.83
CA ASP A 308 15.14 -20.41 -16.54
C ASP A 308 14.84 -20.30 -18.05
N TYR A 309 13.74 -19.66 -18.44
CA TYR A 309 13.42 -19.39 -19.84
C TYR A 309 14.51 -18.57 -20.54
N PHE A 310 15.04 -17.52 -19.90
CA PHE A 310 16.14 -16.74 -20.49
C PHE A 310 17.43 -17.56 -20.61
N LEU A 311 17.75 -18.42 -19.64
CA LEU A 311 18.87 -19.35 -19.74
C LEU A 311 18.70 -20.32 -20.91
N GLN A 312 17.53 -20.93 -21.07
CA GLN A 312 17.24 -21.83 -22.19
C GLN A 312 17.30 -21.13 -23.56
N ARG A 313 16.95 -19.84 -23.60
CA ARG A 313 17.08 -18.98 -24.78
C ARG A 313 18.53 -18.63 -25.13
N GLY A 314 19.50 -19.01 -24.28
CA GLY A 314 20.93 -18.86 -24.53
C GLY A 314 21.59 -17.68 -23.81
N PHE A 315 20.93 -17.08 -22.81
CA PHE A 315 21.58 -16.09 -21.95
C PHE A 315 22.64 -16.77 -21.07
N VAL A 316 23.76 -16.10 -20.83
CA VAL A 316 24.89 -16.67 -20.06
C VAL A 316 24.62 -16.69 -18.56
N ARG A 317 23.71 -15.83 -18.10
CA ARG A 317 23.29 -15.73 -16.70
C ARG A 317 21.87 -15.17 -16.64
N ALA A 318 21.03 -15.71 -15.77
CA ALA A 318 19.75 -15.11 -15.41
C ALA A 318 19.47 -15.41 -13.94
N GLU A 319 19.19 -14.39 -13.14
CA GLU A 319 19.01 -14.52 -11.70
C GLU A 319 17.79 -13.72 -11.24
N VAL A 320 16.97 -14.37 -10.41
CA VAL A 320 15.92 -13.71 -9.64
C VAL A 320 16.59 -12.88 -8.55
N ILE A 321 16.26 -11.60 -8.48
CA ILE A 321 16.85 -10.67 -7.50
C ILE A 321 15.87 -10.23 -6.42
N GLY A 322 14.59 -10.55 -6.56
CA GLY A 322 13.50 -9.89 -5.85
C GLY A 322 13.63 -9.91 -4.33
N HIS A 323 13.53 -8.74 -3.70
CA HIS A 323 12.88 -8.49 -2.41
C HIS A 323 12.24 -7.07 -2.40
N SER A 324 11.24 -6.90 -1.53
CA SER A 324 10.50 -5.65 -1.27
C SER A 324 11.40 -4.42 -1.18
N GLY A 325 11.28 -3.52 -2.17
CA GLY A 325 12.10 -2.31 -2.31
C GLY A 325 12.76 -2.19 -3.69
N ASP A 326 12.76 -3.27 -4.49
CA ASP A 326 13.31 -3.22 -5.84
C ASP A 326 12.43 -2.40 -6.78
N ARG A 327 13.10 -1.56 -7.57
CA ARG A 327 12.53 -0.49 -8.41
C ARG A 327 11.71 -0.97 -9.61
N GLY A 328 11.16 -2.18 -9.54
CA GLY A 328 10.36 -2.80 -10.59
C GLY A 328 11.15 -3.71 -11.54
N VAL A 329 12.06 -4.53 -11.01
CA VAL A 329 12.75 -5.61 -11.74
C VAL A 329 12.83 -6.84 -10.87
N ASP A 330 12.46 -7.99 -11.44
CA ASP A 330 12.40 -9.26 -10.72
C ASP A 330 13.55 -10.19 -11.15
N VAL A 331 13.96 -10.11 -12.42
CA VAL A 331 15.05 -10.92 -12.99
C VAL A 331 16.08 -10.03 -13.70
N LEU A 332 17.36 -10.32 -13.47
CA LEU A 332 18.48 -9.79 -14.24
C LEU A 332 19.02 -10.88 -15.16
N ALA A 333 19.13 -10.59 -16.46
CA ALA A 333 19.71 -11.52 -17.42
C ALA A 333 20.92 -10.90 -18.13
N THR A 334 21.95 -11.70 -18.41
CA THR A 334 23.12 -11.28 -19.19
C THR A 334 23.13 -12.05 -20.50
N ASN A 335 23.10 -11.33 -21.62
CA ASN A 335 23.07 -11.94 -22.94
C ASN A 335 24.46 -12.46 -23.36
N THR A 336 24.56 -13.12 -24.52
CA THR A 336 25.83 -13.69 -25.02
C THR A 336 26.89 -12.63 -25.36
N GLN A 337 26.48 -11.37 -25.51
CA GLN A 337 27.38 -10.22 -25.70
C GLN A 337 27.88 -9.63 -24.37
N GLY A 338 27.45 -10.18 -23.22
CA GLY A 338 27.81 -9.68 -21.90
C GLY A 338 27.00 -8.47 -21.46
N GLU A 339 25.93 -8.12 -22.17
CA GLU A 339 25.08 -6.97 -21.84
C GLU A 339 23.97 -7.37 -20.88
N LEU A 340 23.60 -6.44 -19.99
CA LEU A 340 22.56 -6.63 -18.99
C LEU A 340 21.18 -6.32 -19.58
N GLU A 341 20.23 -7.22 -19.41
CA GLU A 341 18.81 -7.02 -19.68
C GLU A 341 18.00 -7.13 -18.37
N LEU A 342 17.03 -6.24 -18.20
CA LEU A 342 16.17 -6.17 -17.01
C LEU A 342 14.80 -6.76 -17.32
N ILE A 343 14.25 -7.59 -16.43
CA ILE A 343 12.96 -8.23 -16.65
C ILE A 343 12.04 -8.02 -15.45
N GLN A 344 10.88 -7.43 -15.70
CA GLN A 344 9.76 -7.38 -14.77
C GLN A 344 8.75 -8.46 -15.16
N CYS A 345 8.39 -9.28 -14.20
CA CYS A 345 7.37 -10.31 -14.26
C CYS A 345 6.07 -9.80 -13.60
N LYS A 346 4.92 -10.07 -14.20
CA LYS A 346 3.60 -9.78 -13.65
C LYS A 346 2.65 -10.97 -13.85
N ARG A 347 2.50 -11.80 -12.83
CA ARG A 347 1.56 -12.93 -12.86
C ARG A 347 0.14 -12.46 -12.49
N TYR A 348 -0.62 -12.01 -13.48
CA TYR A 348 -2.00 -11.56 -13.31
C TYR A 348 -3.00 -12.45 -14.05
N ARG A 349 -4.25 -12.53 -13.54
CA ARG A 349 -5.34 -13.19 -14.26
C ARG A 349 -5.73 -12.41 -15.52
N SER A 350 -6.24 -13.12 -16.51
CA SER A 350 -6.79 -12.52 -17.73
C SER A 350 -7.81 -11.42 -17.38
N GLY A 351 -7.68 -10.26 -18.03
CA GLY A 351 -8.50 -9.07 -17.75
C GLY A 351 -7.86 -8.09 -16.79
N ASN A 352 -6.92 -8.52 -15.94
CA ASN A 352 -6.05 -7.62 -15.17
C ASN A 352 -4.83 -7.24 -16.02
N ASN A 353 -5.05 -6.34 -16.98
CA ASN A 353 -4.05 -6.00 -17.99
C ASN A 353 -3.03 -4.96 -17.49
N ILE A 354 -1.82 -5.00 -18.06
CA ILE A 354 -0.70 -4.13 -17.70
C ILE A 354 -0.81 -2.77 -18.40
N GLY A 355 -0.84 -1.69 -17.62
CA GLY A 355 -0.83 -0.30 -18.08
C GLY A 355 0.57 0.26 -18.36
N SER A 356 0.66 1.58 -18.56
CA SER A 356 1.92 2.29 -18.87
C SER A 356 2.90 2.35 -17.69
N THR A 357 2.43 2.42 -16.44
CA THR A 357 3.33 2.64 -15.29
C THR A 357 4.40 1.56 -15.11
N PRO A 358 4.09 0.24 -15.11
CA PRO A 358 5.14 -0.79 -14.99
C PRO A 358 6.21 -0.68 -16.08
N ILE A 359 5.82 -0.27 -17.28
CA ILE A 359 6.71 -0.09 -18.44
C ILE A 359 7.63 1.12 -18.23
N GLN A 360 7.08 2.27 -17.81
CA GLN A 360 7.86 3.47 -17.49
C GLN A 360 8.87 3.23 -16.37
N ARG A 361 8.50 2.44 -15.35
CA ARG A 361 9.39 2.12 -14.22
C ARG A 361 10.59 1.29 -14.67
N VAL A 362 10.36 0.22 -15.44
CA VAL A 362 11.45 -0.62 -15.92
C VAL A 362 12.36 0.12 -16.91
N ASP A 363 11.80 0.99 -17.77
CA ASP A 363 12.59 1.88 -18.65
C ASP A 363 13.48 2.83 -17.85
N SER A 364 12.91 3.51 -16.84
CA SER A 364 13.68 4.41 -15.97
C SER A 364 14.85 3.68 -15.32
N TYR A 365 14.62 2.46 -14.84
CA TYR A 365 15.65 1.68 -14.19
C TYR A 365 16.69 1.13 -15.17
N MET A 366 16.27 0.69 -16.37
CA MET A 366 17.16 0.31 -17.48
C MET A 366 18.16 1.41 -17.79
N ARG A 367 17.68 2.65 -17.94
CA ARG A 367 18.54 3.82 -18.19
C ARG A 367 19.50 4.08 -17.04
N SER A 368 19.02 3.96 -15.80
CA SER A 368 19.84 4.20 -14.60
C SER A 368 20.95 3.16 -14.38
N ARG A 369 20.75 1.93 -14.86
CA ARG A 369 21.69 0.81 -14.72
C ARG A 369 22.49 0.53 -15.99
N HIS A 370 22.33 1.36 -17.02
CA HIS A 370 22.96 1.17 -18.34
C HIS A 370 22.73 -0.24 -18.90
N ALA A 371 21.55 -0.82 -18.64
CA ALA A 371 21.13 -2.07 -19.23
C ALA A 371 20.80 -1.87 -20.72
N SER A 372 21.07 -2.86 -21.56
CA SER A 372 20.87 -2.77 -23.00
C SER A 372 19.40 -2.89 -23.39
N ARG A 373 18.60 -3.65 -22.62
CA ARG A 373 17.15 -3.83 -22.84
C ARG A 373 16.38 -4.01 -21.55
N ALA A 374 15.07 -3.80 -21.64
CA ALA A 374 14.10 -4.10 -20.60
C ALA A 374 12.92 -4.91 -21.15
N TRP A 375 12.38 -5.79 -20.32
CA TRP A 375 11.23 -6.64 -20.61
C TRP A 375 10.15 -6.45 -19.55
N VAL A 376 8.88 -6.46 -20.00
CA VAL A 376 7.73 -6.70 -19.14
C VAL A 376 7.01 -7.94 -19.63
N ILE A 377 6.96 -8.97 -18.78
CA ILE A 377 6.37 -10.27 -19.08
C ILE A 377 5.17 -10.49 -18.16
N THR A 378 4.02 -10.85 -18.72
CA THR A 378 2.79 -11.07 -17.96
C THR A 378 2.05 -12.34 -18.37
N THR A 379 1.31 -12.95 -17.44
CA THR A 379 0.35 -14.02 -17.75
C THR A 379 -1.01 -13.49 -18.24
N SER A 380 -1.19 -12.16 -18.21
CA SER A 380 -2.38 -11.45 -18.70
C SER A 380 -2.08 -10.78 -20.07
N ASP A 381 -2.65 -9.61 -20.34
CA ASP A 381 -2.37 -8.83 -21.54
C ASP A 381 -2.01 -7.37 -21.18
N PHE A 382 -1.74 -6.53 -22.19
CA PHE A 382 -1.44 -5.11 -22.04
C PHE A 382 -2.65 -4.24 -22.38
N THR A 383 -2.79 -3.08 -21.75
CA THR A 383 -3.77 -2.06 -22.17
C THR A 383 -3.27 -1.35 -23.44
N PRO A 384 -4.14 -0.61 -24.17
CA PRO A 384 -3.70 0.23 -25.29
C PRO A 384 -2.59 1.21 -24.89
N ASP A 385 -2.74 1.87 -23.75
CA ASP A 385 -1.74 2.81 -23.21
C ASP A 385 -0.42 2.09 -22.85
N GLY A 386 -0.50 0.88 -22.30
CA GLY A 386 0.68 0.07 -22.03
C GLY A 386 1.42 -0.28 -23.32
N ARG A 387 0.71 -0.67 -24.39
CA ARG A 387 1.33 -0.94 -25.70
C ARG A 387 1.97 0.30 -26.32
N ASP A 388 1.31 1.45 -26.22
CA ASP A 388 1.86 2.71 -26.75
C ASP A 388 3.12 3.13 -25.99
N GLU A 389 3.12 3.00 -24.66
CA GLU A 389 4.29 3.29 -23.83
C GLU A 389 5.46 2.36 -24.14
N ALA A 390 5.22 1.05 -24.32
CA ALA A 390 6.25 0.09 -24.73
C ALA A 390 6.90 0.48 -26.06
N ARG A 391 6.09 0.93 -27.01
CA ARG A 391 6.54 1.43 -28.32
C ARG A 391 7.41 2.69 -28.18
N ILE A 392 7.06 3.61 -27.27
CA ILE A 392 7.80 4.85 -27.04
C ILE A 392 9.16 4.58 -26.35
N THR A 393 9.15 3.70 -25.35
CA THR A 393 10.32 3.40 -24.52
C THR A 393 11.24 2.33 -25.10
N ASN A 394 10.78 1.59 -26.12
CA ASN A 394 11.40 0.38 -26.65
C ASN A 394 11.55 -0.75 -25.61
N VAL A 395 10.72 -0.74 -24.56
CA VAL A 395 10.61 -1.86 -23.64
C VAL A 395 9.90 -3.01 -24.35
N ILE A 396 10.45 -4.21 -24.24
CA ILE A 396 9.89 -5.39 -24.87
C ILE A 396 8.76 -5.92 -24.00
N ILE A 397 7.56 -6.07 -24.58
CA ILE A 397 6.40 -6.62 -23.89
C ILE A 397 6.12 -8.04 -24.37
N MET A 398 5.75 -8.92 -23.45
CA MET A 398 5.36 -10.30 -23.73
C MET A 398 4.11 -10.62 -22.94
N ASN A 399 2.98 -10.82 -23.62
CA ASN A 399 1.72 -11.17 -22.95
C ASN A 399 1.66 -12.68 -22.67
N GLY A 400 0.57 -13.13 -22.04
CA GLY A 400 0.43 -14.54 -21.66
C GLY A 400 0.53 -15.49 -22.85
N GLN A 401 -0.06 -15.13 -23.99
CA GLN A 401 -0.06 -15.97 -25.19
C GLN A 401 1.33 -16.03 -25.84
N ASP A 402 2.01 -14.88 -25.95
CA ASP A 402 3.38 -14.80 -26.45
C ASP A 402 4.34 -15.60 -25.57
N LEU A 403 4.16 -15.51 -24.24
CA LEU A 403 4.94 -16.28 -23.27
C LEU A 403 4.68 -17.77 -23.41
N LEU A 404 3.40 -18.20 -23.49
CA LEU A 404 3.04 -19.60 -23.62
C LEU A 404 3.63 -20.20 -24.91
N GLN A 405 3.54 -19.48 -26.03
CA GLN A 405 4.14 -19.90 -27.30
C GLN A 405 5.67 -20.01 -27.21
N SER A 406 6.31 -19.08 -26.49
CA SER A 406 7.76 -19.09 -26.29
C SER A 406 8.21 -20.23 -25.38
N LEU A 407 7.46 -20.52 -24.33
CA LEU A 407 7.74 -21.63 -23.40
C LEU A 407 7.56 -22.98 -24.06
N GLU A 408 6.59 -23.15 -24.96
CA GLU A 408 6.35 -24.41 -25.68
C GLU A 408 7.58 -24.89 -26.47
N LEU A 409 8.45 -23.98 -26.91
CA LEU A 409 9.70 -24.31 -27.61
C LEU A 409 10.72 -25.03 -26.72
N TYR A 410 10.71 -24.76 -25.41
CA TYR A 410 11.69 -25.27 -24.45
C TYR A 410 11.08 -26.27 -23.45
N TYR A 411 9.76 -26.19 -23.24
CA TYR A 411 8.99 -26.96 -22.27
C TYR A 411 7.68 -27.48 -22.90
N PRO A 412 7.77 -28.31 -23.96
CA PRO A 412 6.60 -28.71 -24.74
C PRO A 412 5.56 -29.44 -23.88
N GLY A 413 4.30 -29.01 -24.00
CA GLY A 413 3.17 -29.61 -23.29
C GLY A 413 3.23 -29.46 -21.76
N ARG A 414 4.05 -28.55 -21.22
CA ARG A 414 4.19 -28.39 -19.76
C ARG A 414 3.26 -27.35 -19.18
N PHE A 415 2.95 -26.28 -19.91
CA PHE A 415 2.26 -25.11 -19.37
C PHE A 415 0.95 -24.78 -20.10
N CYS A 416 0.08 -24.04 -19.42
CA CYS A 416 -1.15 -23.44 -19.98
C CYS A 416 -1.47 -22.12 -19.26
N LEU A 417 -2.43 -21.36 -19.78
CA LEU A 417 -2.95 -20.13 -19.17
C LEU A 417 -4.24 -20.40 -18.40
#